data_AF-A0A9Q3KS02-F1
#
_entry.id   AF-A0A9Q3KS02-F1
#
_cell.length_a   1.000
_cell.length_b   1.000
_cell.length_c   1.000
_cell.angle_alpha   90.00
_cell.angle_beta   90.00
_cell.angle_gamma   90.00
#
_symmetry.space_group_name_H-M   'P 1'
#
loop_
_entity.id
_entity.type
_entity.pdbx_description
1 polymer ?
#
loop_
_entity_poly.entity_id
_entity_poly.type
_entity_poly.pdbx_seq_one_letter_code
_entity_poly.pdbx_strand_id
1 'polypeptide(L)' 'MIHIQEPKSPWEVVHMDWVTALPPSGDKGYDSCLVIVDRDRKTAILLPCHKDETAMDTAILLWSIVISHTG' A
#
# COMPACT_ATOMS: atom_id res chain seq x y z
N MET A 1 9.42 6.51 -26.37
CA MET A 1 9.85 6.32 -24.98
C MET A 1 8.82 6.99 -24.08
N ILE A 2 8.27 6.27 -23.12
CA ILE A 2 7.37 6.87 -22.12
C ILE A 2 8.26 7.60 -21.11
N HIS A 3 8.11 8.93 -21.01
CA HIS A 3 8.81 9.73 -20.01
C HIS A 3 7.94 9.78 -18.76
N ILE A 4 8.37 9.10 -17.70
CA ILE A 4 7.67 9.12 -16.42
C ILE A 4 8.21 10.27 -15.59
N GLN A 5 7.39 11.29 -15.34
CA GLN A 5 7.78 12.43 -14.50
C GLN A 5 8.16 11.95 -13.10
N GLU A 6 9.25 12.49 -12.55
CA GLU A 6 9.61 12.27 -11.15
C GLU A 6 8.66 13.07 -10.24
N PRO A 7 8.29 12.52 -9.07
CA PRO A 7 7.57 13.27 -8.06
C PRO A 7 8.40 14.46 -7.60
N LYS A 8 7.74 15.56 -7.27
CA LYS A 8 8.34 16.79 -6.75
C LYS A 8 8.24 16.86 -5.23
N SER A 9 7.31 16.11 -4.67
CA SER A 9 7.11 16.01 -3.23
C SER A 9 6.89 14.56 -2.80
N PRO A 10 7.23 14.24 -1.53
CA PRO A 10 6.92 12.96 -0.91
C PRO A 10 5.44 12.62 -1.01
N TRP A 11 5.14 11.36 -1.27
CA TRP A 11 3.78 10.81 -1.34
C TRP A 11 2.91 11.34 -2.48
N GLU A 12 3.47 12.13 -3.40
CA GLU A 12 2.78 12.59 -4.62
C GLU A 12 2.52 11.44 -5.60
N VAL A 13 3.47 10.50 -5.69
CA VAL A 13 3.38 9.30 -6.51
C VAL A 13 3.75 8.10 -5.66
N VAL A 14 2.84 7.12 -5.58
CA VAL A 14 3.06 5.87 -4.86
C VAL A 14 3.03 4.68 -5.81
N HIS A 15 3.84 3.68 -5.50
CA HIS A 15 3.73 2.35 -6.08
C HIS A 15 3.04 1.43 -5.07
N MET A 16 2.12 0.60 -5.55
CA MET A 16 1.36 -0.32 -4.72
C MET A 16 1.49 -1.73 -5.28
N ASP A 17 1.69 -2.71 -4.42
CA ASP A 17 1.70 -4.12 -4.81
C ASP A 17 1.20 -5.02 -3.68
N TRP A 18 0.64 -6.17 -4.05
CA TRP A 18 0.09 -7.15 -3.13
C TRP A 18 1.03 -8.33 -2.96
N VAL A 19 1.51 -8.53 -1.74
CA VAL A 19 2.19 -9.77 -1.34
C VAL A 19 1.14 -10.71 -0.76
N THR A 20 0.76 -11.72 -1.53
CA THR A 20 -0.28 -12.69 -1.15
C THR A 20 0.34 -14.04 -0.75
N ALA A 21 -0.52 -14.98 -0.34
CA ALA A 21 -0.16 -16.35 0.03
C ALA A 21 0.82 -16.45 1.20
N LEU A 22 0.75 -15.50 2.13
CA LEU A 22 1.46 -15.59 3.40
C LEU A 22 0.72 -16.56 4.34
N PRO A 23 1.43 -17.23 5.25
CA PRO A 23 0.78 -17.98 6.32
C PRO A 23 -0.11 -17.04 7.16
N PRO A 24 -1.38 -17.41 7.44
CA PRO A 24 -2.26 -16.61 8.28
C PRO A 24 -1.62 -16.28 9.62
N SER A 25 -1.59 -14.99 9.96
CA SER A 25 -0.83 -14.49 11.12
C SER A 25 -1.62 -13.47 11.95
N GLY A 26 -1.33 -13.42 13.25
CA GLY A 26 -1.98 -12.54 14.23
C GLY A 26 -3.43 -12.93 14.56
N ASP A 27 -4.06 -12.19 15.48
CA ASP A 27 -5.40 -12.50 15.98
C ASP A 27 -6.49 -12.45 14.90
N LYS A 28 -6.26 -11.69 13.83
CA LYS A 28 -7.18 -11.54 12.70
C LYS A 28 -6.87 -12.48 11.53
N GLY A 29 -5.79 -13.26 11.59
CA GLY A 29 -5.44 -14.24 10.56
C GLY A 29 -5.16 -13.62 9.19
N TYR A 30 -4.50 -12.46 9.15
CA TYR A 30 -4.13 -11.82 7.88
C TYR A 30 -3.20 -12.73 7.08
N ASP A 31 -3.48 -12.88 5.79
CA ASP A 31 -2.79 -13.81 4.88
C ASP A 31 -2.09 -13.10 3.71
N SER A 32 -2.17 -11.76 3.70
CA SER A 32 -1.63 -10.91 2.66
C SER A 32 -1.12 -9.59 3.23
N CYS A 33 -0.29 -8.90 2.45
CA CYS A 33 0.21 -7.59 2.78
C CYS A 33 0.16 -6.67 1.54
N LEU A 34 -0.51 -5.53 1.70
CA LEU A 34 -0.50 -4.45 0.72
C LEU A 34 0.70 -3.56 1.01
N VAL A 35 1.63 -3.51 0.07
CA VAL A 35 2.87 -2.75 0.16
C VAL A 35 2.69 -1.46 -0.62
N ILE A 36 2.93 -0.33 0.04
CA ILE A 36 2.77 0.99 -0.56
C ILE A 36 4.08 1.74 -0.39
N VAL A 37 4.70 2.13 -1.49
CA VAL A 37 6.02 2.75 -1.51
C VAL A 37 5.93 4.15 -2.09
N ASP A 38 6.37 5.14 -1.31
CA ASP A 38 6.59 6.49 -1.81
C ASP A 38 7.69 6.49 -2.87
N ARG A 39 7.39 6.99 -4.06
CA ARG A 39 8.38 7.04 -5.14
C ARG A 39 9.51 8.04 -4.85
N ASP A 40 9.25 9.12 -4.11
CA ASP A 40 10.27 10.11 -3.79
C ASP A 40 11.25 9.55 -2.74
N ARG A 41 10.75 9.26 -1.54
CA ARG A 41 11.61 8.87 -0.40
C ARG A 41 11.93 7.39 -0.30
N LYS A 42 11.31 6.55 -1.13
CA LYS A 42 11.42 5.08 -1.06
C LYS A 42 10.96 4.50 0.29
N THR A 43 10.15 5.24 1.03
CA THR A 43 9.58 4.78 2.30
C THR A 43 8.39 3.89 2.03
N ALA A 44 8.34 2.74 2.70
CA ALA A 44 7.25 1.77 2.55
C ALA A 44 6.30 1.79 3.75
N ILE A 45 5.01 1.68 3.47
CA ILE A 45 3.96 1.34 4.43
C ILE A 45 3.50 -0.07 4.10
N LEU A 46 3.49 -0.94 5.12
CA LEU A 46 3.07 -2.35 5.01
C LEU A 46 1.74 -2.51 5.73
N LEU A 47 0.69 -2.84 4.98
CA LEU A 47 -0.66 -3.01 5.52
C LEU A 47 -1.02 -4.49 5.54
N PRO A 48 -1.26 -5.10 6.72
CA PRO A 48 -1.77 -6.46 6.79
C PRO A 48 -3.22 -6.49 6.31
N CYS A 49 -3.54 -7.43 5.43
CA CYS A 49 -4.82 -7.54 4.73
C CYS A 49 -5.12 -8.99 4.37
N HIS A 50 -6.27 -9.22 3.73
CA HIS A 50 -6.65 -10.53 3.20
C HIS A 50 -6.60 -10.54 1.67
N LYS A 51 -6.22 -11.69 1.10
CA LYS A 51 -6.08 -11.85 -0.37
C LYS A 51 -7.38 -11.62 -1.16
N ASP A 52 -8.52 -11.71 -0.48
CA ASP A 52 -9.87 -11.60 -1.04
C ASP A 52 -10.51 -10.22 -0.80
N GLU A 53 -9.74 -9.25 -0.31
CA GLU A 53 -10.19 -7.87 -0.17
C GLU A 53 -10.63 -7.27 -1.52
N THR A 54 -11.75 -6.56 -1.49
CA THR A 54 -12.29 -5.91 -2.68
C THR A 54 -11.55 -4.62 -2.99
N ALA A 55 -11.82 -4.06 -4.18
CA ALA A 55 -11.32 -2.73 -4.54
C ALA A 55 -11.79 -1.65 -3.55
N MET A 56 -12.98 -1.79 -2.96
CA MET A 56 -13.49 -0.85 -1.96
C MET A 56 -12.73 -0.99 -0.64
N ASP A 57 -12.46 -2.22 -0.17
CA ASP A 57 -11.69 -2.46 1.04
C ASP A 57 -10.27 -1.89 0.89
N THR A 58 -9.65 -2.12 -0.26
CA THR A 58 -8.34 -1.55 -0.61
C THR A 58 -8.35 -0.02 -0.56
N ALA A 59 -9.38 0.62 -1.13
CA ALA A 59 -9.50 2.08 -1.12
C ALA A 59 -9.67 2.63 0.31
N ILE A 60 -10.44 1.93 1.15
CA ILE A 60 -10.63 2.30 2.56
C ILE A 60 -9.31 2.15 3.34
N LEU A 61 -8.57 1.06 3.14
CA LEU A 61 -7.26 0.87 3.77
C LEU A 61 -6.26 1.96 3.35
N LEU A 62 -6.20 2.26 2.05
CA LEU A 62 -5.33 3.31 1.52
C LEU A 62 -5.68 4.68 2.14
N TRP A 63 -6.97 5.04 2.15
CA TRP A 63 -7.42 6.32 2.68
C TRP A 63 -7.20 6.45 4.18
N SER A 64 -7.58 5.42 4.95
CA SER A 64 -7.51 5.47 6.41
C SER A 64 -6.09 5.48 6.93
N ILE A 65 -5.15 4.80 6.26
CA ILE A 65 -3.79 4.65 6.75
C ILE A 65 -2.82 5.58 6.03
N VAL A 66 -2.73 5.52 4.70
CA VAL A 66 -1.70 6.30 3.98
C VAL A 66 -1.99 7.78 4.07
N ILE A 67 -3.18 8.24 3.64
CA ILE A 67 -3.51 9.67 3.64
C ILE A 67 -3.43 10.28 5.05
N SER A 68 -3.86 9.55 6.08
CA SER A 68 -3.77 10.01 7.47
C SER A 68 -2.33 10.17 8.00
N HIS A 69 -1.36 9.42 7.47
CA HIS A 69 0.04 9.44 7.93
C HIS A 69 0.94 10.32 7.06
N THR A 70 0.54 10.59 5.83
CA THR A 70 1.42 11.18 4.80
C THR A 70 0.96 12.54 4.31
N GLY A 71 -0.10 13.09 4.91
CA GLY A 71 -0.64 14.42 4.66
C GLY A 71 0.35 15.55 4.96
#